data_AF-A0A7X4F3I0-F1
#
_entry.id   AF-A0A7X4F3I0-F1
#
_cell.length_a   1.000
_cell.length_b   1.000
_cell.length_c   1.000
_cell.angle_alpha   90.00
_cell.angle_beta   90.00
_cell.angle_gamma   90.00
#
_symmetry.space_group_name_H-M   'P 1'
#
loop_
_entity.id
_entity.type
_entity.pdbx_description
1 polymer ?
#
loop_
_entity_poly.entity_id
_entity_poly.type
_entity_poly.pdbx_seq_one_letter_code
_entity_poly.pdbx_strand_id
1 'polypeptide(L)'
;MLGLEAMPVLAIPEAEAIRKLEVVAVHVVVNAEGEPIFPVYHYVALNAEGQPVFPFHQQLNQLVLPMFMTAEQAQQEKKALEGRIPDTEGSRVVSMPLNVALERNERLVQEIKARDESQSLVTPLVPAMADWRKAEELLRAEGFSRQEIARNLKVPVFLTHPPISITPPGTEEAKIALFFNYSQLQQAKQAVPGFEGEDKVLNLTQALNLLVQEEEDTYFFFPTEDLIKTFQAQQEAAQESDP
;
A
#
# COMPACT_ATOMS: atom_id res chain seq x y z
N MET A 1 48.50 -8.01 -6.52
CA MET A 1 47.34 -8.68 -5.90
C MET A 1 46.29 -7.62 -5.64
N LEU A 2 45.28 -7.54 -6.50
CA LEU A 2 44.12 -6.67 -6.31
C LEU A 2 43.08 -7.52 -5.58
N GLY A 3 42.74 -7.12 -4.36
CA GLY A 3 41.63 -7.70 -3.63
C GLY A 3 40.35 -7.36 -4.37
N LEU A 4 39.64 -8.38 -4.85
CA LEU A 4 38.23 -8.28 -5.15
C LEU A 4 37.54 -8.06 -3.81
N GLU A 5 37.28 -6.80 -3.45
CA GLU A 5 36.23 -6.50 -2.48
C GLU A 5 34.94 -7.03 -3.09
N ALA A 6 34.46 -8.15 -2.56
CA ALA A 6 33.14 -8.65 -2.85
C ALA A 6 32.17 -7.52 -2.49
N MET A 7 31.50 -6.97 -3.51
CA MET A 7 30.36 -6.09 -3.26
C MET A 7 29.37 -6.87 -2.40
N PRO A 8 28.79 -6.27 -1.34
CA PRO A 8 27.79 -6.96 -0.54
C PRO A 8 26.71 -7.46 -1.48
N VAL A 9 26.45 -8.76 -1.44
CA VAL A 9 25.32 -9.37 -2.14
C VAL A 9 24.09 -8.62 -1.63
N LEU A 10 23.36 -7.94 -2.51
CA LEU A 10 22.02 -7.48 -2.18
C LEU A 10 21.24 -8.71 -1.74
N ALA A 11 20.89 -8.72 -0.48
CA ALA A 11 20.55 -9.93 0.22
C ALA A 11 19.22 -10.56 -0.23
N ILE A 12 18.29 -9.70 -0.66
CA ILE A 12 17.09 -10.10 -1.40
C ILE A 12 16.98 -9.17 -2.62
N PRO A 13 16.80 -9.69 -3.85
CA PRO A 13 16.56 -8.84 -5.02
C PRO A 13 15.34 -7.95 -4.82
N GLU A 14 15.40 -6.69 -5.27
CA GLU A 14 14.27 -5.74 -5.17
C GLU A 14 12.97 -6.33 -5.73
N ALA A 15 13.04 -7.10 -6.82
CA ALA A 15 11.90 -7.79 -7.41
C ALA A 15 11.23 -8.78 -6.44
N GLU A 16 11.98 -9.43 -5.56
CA GLU A 16 11.46 -10.35 -4.54
C GLU A 16 10.84 -9.61 -3.36
N ALA A 17 11.41 -8.46 -2.96
CA ALA A 17 10.78 -7.57 -1.99
C ALA A 17 9.42 -7.04 -2.50
N ILE A 18 9.32 -6.70 -3.79
CA ILE A 18 8.06 -6.30 -4.43
C ILE A 18 7.07 -7.46 -4.50
N ARG A 19 7.51 -8.70 -4.77
CA ARG A 19 6.62 -9.87 -4.76
C ARG A 19 5.90 -10.07 -3.43
N LYS A 20 6.58 -9.80 -2.31
CA LYS A 20 5.98 -9.87 -0.96
C LYS A 20 4.80 -8.92 -0.76
N LEU A 21 4.58 -7.94 -1.63
CA LEU A 21 3.40 -7.08 -1.63
C LEU A 21 2.15 -7.74 -2.22
N GLU A 22 2.21 -8.99 -2.68
CA GLU A 22 1.02 -9.74 -3.12
C GLU A 22 -0.05 -9.89 -2.04
N VAL A 23 0.35 -9.79 -0.78
CA VAL A 23 -0.51 -9.85 0.40
C VAL A 23 -1.27 -8.54 0.67
N VAL A 24 -1.13 -7.55 -0.20
CA VAL A 24 -1.82 -6.26 -0.12
C VAL A 24 -2.84 -6.16 -1.24
N ALA A 25 -4.13 -6.20 -0.88
CA ALA A 25 -5.18 -5.86 -1.82
C ALA A 25 -5.19 -4.36 -2.12
N VAL A 26 -5.30 -4.00 -3.40
CA VAL A 26 -5.56 -2.65 -3.86
C VAL A 26 -6.74 -2.59 -4.81
N HIS A 27 -7.42 -1.45 -4.81
CA HIS A 27 -8.67 -1.22 -5.50
C HIS A 27 -8.56 0.01 -6.40
N VAL A 28 -8.98 -0.14 -7.65
CA VAL A 28 -8.92 0.92 -8.67
C VAL A 28 -10.30 1.10 -9.28
N VAL A 29 -10.67 2.33 -9.59
CA VAL A 29 -11.91 2.62 -10.31
C VAL A 29 -11.64 2.58 -11.81
N VAL A 30 -12.45 1.79 -12.52
CA VAL A 30 -12.39 1.62 -13.98
C VAL A 30 -13.74 1.96 -14.62
N ASN A 31 -13.74 2.27 -15.90
CA ASN A 31 -14.97 2.45 -16.68
C ASN A 31 -15.67 1.09 -16.94
N ALA A 32 -16.78 1.12 -17.68
CA ALA A 32 -17.57 -0.07 -18.01
C ALA A 32 -16.74 -1.11 -18.80
N GLU A 33 -15.85 -0.64 -19.67
CA GLU A 33 -14.94 -1.43 -20.51
C GLU A 33 -13.76 -2.02 -19.70
N GLY A 34 -13.55 -1.55 -18.47
CA GLY A 34 -12.46 -1.99 -17.60
C GLY A 34 -11.16 -1.18 -17.77
N GLU A 35 -11.20 -0.05 -18.47
CA GLU A 35 -10.08 0.88 -18.60
C GLU A 35 -9.96 1.79 -17.37
N PRO A 36 -8.73 2.16 -16.95
CA PRO A 36 -8.51 3.09 -15.85
C PRO A 36 -9.17 4.44 -16.09
N ILE A 37 -9.84 4.98 -15.06
CA ILE A 37 -10.33 6.35 -15.07
C ILE A 37 -9.22 7.26 -14.51
N PHE A 38 -8.85 8.30 -15.26
CA PHE A 38 -7.87 9.31 -14.84
C PHE A 38 -8.58 10.59 -14.41
N PRO A 39 -9.02 10.71 -13.15
CA PRO A 39 -9.66 11.94 -12.68
C PRO A 39 -8.74 13.16 -12.79
N VAL A 40 -9.35 14.29 -13.14
CA VAL A 40 -8.73 15.60 -13.01
C VAL A 40 -9.11 16.15 -11.63
N TYR A 41 -8.16 16.15 -10.71
CA TYR A 41 -8.34 16.73 -9.38
C TYR A 41 -8.16 18.24 -9.47
N HIS A 42 -9.27 18.96 -9.66
CA HIS A 42 -9.29 20.43 -9.70
C HIS A 42 -8.95 21.10 -8.36
N TYR A 43 -8.96 20.35 -7.26
CA TYR A 43 -8.67 20.85 -5.91
C TYR A 43 -7.62 19.97 -5.24
N VAL A 44 -6.43 20.53 -5.03
CA VAL A 44 -5.51 20.06 -4.00
C VAL A 44 -6.21 20.33 -2.66
N ALA A 45 -6.60 19.30 -1.91
CA ALA A 45 -7.04 19.52 -0.54
C ALA A 45 -5.85 20.15 0.20
N LEU A 46 -5.98 21.38 0.68
CA LEU A 46 -5.00 22.03 1.54
C LEU A 46 -5.46 21.87 2.99
N ASN A 47 -4.54 21.58 3.91
CA ASN A 47 -4.84 21.62 5.35
C ASN A 47 -5.06 23.08 5.77
N ALA A 48 -5.43 23.26 7.04
CA ALA A 48 -5.66 24.57 7.62
C ALA A 48 -4.44 25.52 7.53
N GLU A 49 -3.24 24.95 7.35
CA GLU A 49 -1.97 25.64 7.20
C GLU A 49 -1.60 25.95 5.73
N GLY A 50 -2.52 25.71 4.78
CA GLY A 50 -2.29 25.96 3.35
C GLY A 50 -1.33 24.97 2.70
N GLN A 51 -1.00 23.87 3.39
CA GLN A 51 -0.15 22.81 2.90
C GLN A 51 -0.98 21.71 2.26
N PRO A 52 -0.44 20.99 1.30
CA PRO A 52 -1.15 19.93 0.58
C PRO A 52 -1.46 18.79 1.54
N VAL A 53 -2.74 18.44 1.71
CA VAL A 53 -3.15 17.25 2.45
C VAL A 53 -2.79 16.05 1.61
N PHE A 54 -2.11 15.13 2.27
CA PHE A 54 -1.44 14.05 1.60
C PHE A 54 -2.45 13.05 1.03
N PRO A 55 -2.29 12.63 -0.22
CA PRO A 55 -1.61 13.37 -1.28
C PRO A 55 -2.49 13.52 -2.51
N PHE A 56 -2.38 14.64 -3.23
CA PHE A 56 -1.78 14.68 -4.58
C PHE A 56 -1.63 16.14 -4.97
N HIS A 57 -0.45 16.47 -5.47
CA HIS A 57 -0.26 17.65 -6.29
C HIS A 57 -0.25 17.23 -7.73
N GLN A 58 -1.40 17.30 -8.38
CA GLN A 58 -1.48 17.05 -9.80
C GLN A 58 -0.81 18.21 -10.55
N GLN A 59 0.23 17.90 -11.32
CA GLN A 59 0.84 18.86 -12.23
C GLN A 59 -0.02 19.01 -13.51
N LEU A 60 0.08 20.16 -14.18
CA LEU A 60 -0.42 20.34 -15.54
C LEU A 60 0.30 19.29 -16.42
N ASN A 61 -0.45 18.36 -17.05
CA ASN A 61 0.03 17.18 -17.81
C ASN A 61 0.35 15.91 -16.99
N GLN A 62 -0.17 15.80 -15.78
CA GLN A 62 -0.09 14.58 -14.99
C GLN A 62 -1.45 13.86 -14.97
N LEU A 63 -1.47 12.63 -15.47
CA LEU A 63 -2.54 11.67 -15.23
C LEU A 63 -2.37 11.09 -13.83
N VAL A 64 -3.48 10.92 -13.11
CA VAL A 64 -3.49 10.34 -11.77
C VAL A 64 -4.36 9.09 -11.77
N LEU A 65 -3.81 7.97 -11.31
CA LEU A 65 -4.53 6.71 -11.16
C LEU A 65 -4.40 6.21 -9.71
N PRO A 66 -5.29 6.65 -8.80
CA PRO A 66 -5.23 6.24 -7.40
C PRO A 66 -5.48 4.74 -7.25
N MET A 67 -4.67 4.11 -6.38
CA MET A 67 -4.85 2.75 -5.92
C MET A 67 -5.20 2.78 -4.44
N PHE A 68 -6.42 2.40 -4.09
CA PHE A 68 -6.91 2.44 -2.71
C PHE A 68 -6.61 1.12 -2.01
N MET A 69 -6.09 1.18 -0.78
CA MET A 69 -5.84 -0.02 0.04
C MET A 69 -7.12 -0.56 0.72
N THR A 70 -8.26 0.12 0.56
CA THR A 70 -9.56 -0.36 1.02
C THR A 70 -10.62 -0.23 -0.07
N ALA A 71 -11.50 -1.23 -0.15
CA ALA A 71 -12.64 -1.23 -1.07
C ALA A 71 -13.60 -0.08 -0.75
N GLU A 72 -13.76 0.27 0.53
CA GLU A 72 -14.62 1.37 0.95
C GLU A 72 -14.18 2.70 0.34
N GLN A 73 -12.88 3.04 0.43
CA GLN A 73 -12.35 4.27 -0.16
C GLN A 73 -12.51 4.28 -1.69
N ALA A 74 -12.26 3.17 -2.37
CA ALA A 74 -12.48 3.07 -3.82
C ALA A 74 -13.96 3.26 -4.21
N GLN A 75 -14.89 2.73 -3.41
CA GLN A 75 -16.32 2.92 -3.64
C GLN A 75 -16.77 4.36 -3.38
N GLN A 76 -16.19 5.02 -2.38
CA GLN A 76 -16.42 6.46 -2.15
C GLN A 76 -15.92 7.29 -3.33
N GLU A 77 -14.73 6.99 -3.86
CA GLU A 77 -14.19 7.67 -5.02
C GLU A 77 -15.05 7.44 -6.26
N LYS A 78 -15.46 6.20 -6.54
CA LYS A 78 -16.40 5.88 -7.64
C LYS A 78 -17.66 6.76 -7.59
N LYS A 79 -18.31 6.84 -6.43
CA LYS A 79 -19.52 7.69 -6.24
C LYS A 79 -19.22 9.17 -6.47
N ALA A 80 -18.04 9.64 -6.09
CA ALA A 80 -17.62 11.02 -6.32
C ALA A 80 -17.37 11.31 -7.81
N LEU A 81 -16.86 10.34 -8.57
CA LEU A 81 -16.62 10.44 -10.01
C LEU A 81 -17.94 10.45 -10.81
N GLU A 82 -18.90 9.61 -10.43
CA GLU A 82 -20.26 9.59 -11.03
C GLU A 82 -20.97 10.95 -10.97
N GLY A 83 -20.65 11.77 -9.97
CA GLY A 83 -21.19 13.13 -9.86
C GLY A 83 -20.44 14.21 -10.63
N ARG A 84 -19.30 13.91 -11.27
CA ARG A 84 -18.35 14.91 -11.78
C ARG A 84 -17.94 14.74 -13.24
N ILE A 85 -17.93 13.52 -13.77
CA ILE A 85 -17.40 13.23 -15.11
C ILE A 85 -18.54 12.65 -15.98
N PRO A 86 -18.90 13.29 -17.12
CA PRO A 86 -19.75 12.66 -18.12
C PRO A 86 -19.09 11.36 -18.61
N ASP A 87 -19.84 10.28 -18.78
CA ASP A 87 -19.37 8.94 -19.20
C ASP A 87 -18.73 8.03 -18.12
N THR A 88 -19.02 8.24 -16.84
CA THR A 88 -18.70 7.27 -15.76
C THR A 88 -19.82 6.27 -15.48
N GLU A 89 -20.88 6.27 -16.29
CA GLU A 89 -21.97 5.31 -16.19
C GLU A 89 -21.42 3.89 -16.40
N GLY A 90 -21.75 2.97 -15.51
CA GLY A 90 -21.19 1.61 -15.53
C GLY A 90 -19.76 1.48 -15.00
N SER A 91 -19.18 2.55 -14.44
CA SER A 91 -17.91 2.44 -13.70
C SER A 91 -18.00 1.42 -12.57
N ARG A 92 -16.87 0.81 -12.22
CA ARG A 92 -16.80 -0.21 -11.18
C ARG A 92 -15.45 -0.20 -10.47
N VAL A 93 -15.42 -0.78 -9.28
CA VAL A 93 -14.19 -1.01 -8.53
C VAL A 93 -13.64 -2.38 -8.91
N VAL A 94 -12.35 -2.44 -9.25
CA VAL A 94 -11.60 -3.68 -9.49
C VAL A 94 -10.53 -3.83 -8.44
N SER A 95 -10.46 -5.01 -7.85
CA SER A 95 -9.47 -5.38 -6.84
C SER A 95 -8.35 -6.22 -7.47
N MET A 96 -7.10 -5.99 -7.07
CA MET A 96 -5.97 -6.84 -7.41
C MET A 96 -4.86 -6.76 -6.35
N PRO A 97 -3.95 -7.74 -6.28
CA PRO A 97 -2.74 -7.64 -5.47
C PRO A 97 -1.85 -6.46 -5.87
N LEU A 98 -1.18 -5.83 -4.89
CA LEU A 98 -0.37 -4.64 -5.13
C LEU A 98 0.81 -4.90 -6.06
N ASN A 99 1.50 -6.04 -5.94
CA ASN A 99 2.58 -6.40 -6.87
C ASN A 99 2.08 -6.44 -8.33
N VAL A 100 0.90 -7.02 -8.58
CA VAL A 100 0.27 -7.06 -9.90
C VAL A 100 -0.12 -5.66 -10.38
N ALA A 101 -0.62 -4.82 -9.48
CA ALA A 101 -0.95 -3.43 -9.80
C ALA A 101 0.29 -2.62 -10.19
N LEU A 102 1.42 -2.79 -9.48
CA LEU A 102 2.68 -2.14 -9.80
C LEU A 102 3.18 -2.53 -11.20
N GLU A 103 3.20 -3.83 -11.52
CA GLU A 103 3.59 -4.31 -12.85
C GLU A 103 2.69 -3.76 -13.97
N ARG A 104 1.37 -3.67 -13.73
CA ARG A 104 0.43 -3.09 -14.70
C ARG A 104 0.66 -1.59 -14.89
N ASN A 105 0.91 -0.87 -13.80
CA ASN A 105 1.18 0.56 -13.84
C ASN A 105 2.47 0.87 -14.59
N GLU A 106 3.52 0.06 -14.43
CA GLU A 106 4.75 0.21 -15.21
C GLU A 106 4.49 0.10 -16.71
N ARG A 107 3.68 -0.87 -17.15
CA ARG A 107 3.29 -1.00 -18.57
C ARG A 107 2.46 0.20 -19.04
N LEU A 108 1.50 0.62 -18.23
CA LEU A 108 0.64 1.78 -18.53
C LEU A 108 1.46 3.08 -18.66
N VAL A 109 2.48 3.27 -17.81
CA VAL A 109 3.43 4.40 -17.93
C VAL A 109 4.13 4.39 -19.28
N GLN A 110 4.58 3.22 -19.75
CA GLN A 110 5.23 3.11 -21.06
C GLN A 110 4.26 3.39 -22.21
N GLU A 111 3.03 2.88 -22.13
CA GLU A 111 1.99 3.11 -23.14
C GLU A 111 1.60 4.59 -23.24
N ILE A 112 1.47 5.28 -22.11
CA ILE A 112 1.17 6.72 -22.06
C ILE A 112 2.32 7.51 -22.70
N LYS A 113 3.57 7.24 -22.30
CA LYS A 113 4.74 7.92 -22.87
C LYS A 113 4.90 7.67 -24.37
N ALA A 114 4.55 6.48 -24.85
CA ALA A 114 4.59 6.15 -26.27
C ALA A 114 3.53 6.91 -27.09
N ARG A 115 2.42 7.30 -26.46
CA ARG A 115 1.35 8.11 -27.10
C ARG A 115 1.64 9.60 -27.01
N ASP A 116 2.14 10.07 -25.87
CA ASP A 116 2.48 11.46 -25.59
C ASP A 116 3.62 11.54 -24.58
N GLU A 117 4.83 11.88 -25.06
CA GLU A 117 6.03 12.00 -24.21
C GLU A 117 5.92 13.10 -23.14
N SER A 118 5.00 14.05 -23.30
CA SER A 118 4.78 15.14 -22.35
C SER A 118 3.86 14.74 -21.19
N GLN A 119 3.14 13.62 -21.31
CA GLN A 119 2.28 13.11 -20.25
C GLN A 119 3.06 12.27 -19.27
N SER A 120 2.77 12.48 -17.98
CA SER A 120 3.24 11.63 -16.89
C SER A 120 2.07 10.95 -16.21
N LEU A 121 2.28 9.73 -15.72
CA LEU A 121 1.31 9.03 -14.87
C LEU A 121 1.85 8.96 -13.44
N VAL A 122 1.02 9.34 -12.48
CA VAL A 122 1.24 9.07 -11.07
C VAL A 122 0.19 8.08 -10.59
N THR A 123 0.63 6.97 -10.01
CA THR A 123 -0.22 5.89 -9.53
C THR A 123 -0.10 5.75 -8.02
N PRO A 124 -0.77 6.61 -7.27
CA PRO A 124 -0.47 6.69 -5.86
C PRO A 124 -1.24 5.66 -5.04
N LEU A 125 -0.55 5.11 -4.06
CA LEU A 125 -1.13 4.18 -3.10
C LEU A 125 -1.78 4.97 -1.95
N VAL A 126 -3.10 4.85 -1.83
CA VAL A 126 -3.91 5.53 -0.82
C VAL A 126 -4.15 4.57 0.35
N PRO A 127 -3.53 4.76 1.52
CA PRO A 127 -3.72 3.89 2.66
C PRO A 127 -5.12 4.07 3.27
N ALA A 128 -5.50 3.10 4.10
CA ALA A 128 -6.66 3.25 4.98
C ALA A 128 -6.47 4.48 5.87
N MET A 129 -7.45 5.38 5.87
CA MET A 129 -7.32 6.65 6.57
C MET A 129 -7.24 6.49 8.10
N ALA A 130 -7.87 5.45 8.65
CA ALA A 130 -7.75 5.12 10.07
C ALA A 130 -6.31 4.76 10.45
N ASP A 131 -5.67 3.92 9.64
CA ASP A 131 -4.27 3.52 9.82
C ASP A 131 -3.33 4.71 9.65
N TRP A 132 -3.52 5.53 8.61
CA TRP A 132 -2.70 6.74 8.41
C TRP A 132 -2.79 7.71 9.60
N ARG A 133 -4.00 7.96 10.14
CA ARG A 133 -4.18 8.81 11.32
C ARG A 133 -3.51 8.23 12.57
N LYS A 134 -3.57 6.91 12.75
CA LYS A 134 -2.88 6.28 13.87
C LYS A 134 -1.36 6.38 13.74
N ALA A 135 -0.83 6.21 12.54
CA ALA A 135 0.58 6.43 12.27
C ALA A 135 1.01 7.87 12.55
N GLU A 136 0.22 8.87 12.16
CA GLU A 136 0.46 10.26 12.54
C GLU A 136 0.49 10.44 14.06
N GLU A 137 -0.47 9.87 14.80
CA GLU A 137 -0.51 9.94 16.26
C GLU A 137 0.77 9.40 16.90
N LEU A 138 1.22 8.21 16.48
CA LEU A 138 2.43 7.57 16.98
C LEU A 138 3.68 8.39 16.68
N LEU A 139 3.86 8.85 15.44
CA LEU A 139 5.02 9.66 15.06
C LEU A 139 5.03 11.01 15.80
N ARG A 140 3.86 11.63 16.03
CA ARG A 140 3.80 12.85 16.84
C ARG A 140 4.20 12.62 18.29
N ALA A 141 3.84 11.46 18.87
CA ALA A 141 4.27 11.08 20.20
C ALA A 141 5.79 10.85 20.28
N GLU A 142 6.43 10.41 19.19
CA GLU A 142 7.88 10.28 19.05
C GLU A 142 8.61 11.61 18.77
N GLY A 143 7.88 12.73 18.65
CA GLY A 143 8.44 14.07 18.51
C GLY A 143 8.56 14.58 17.07
N PHE A 144 8.05 13.84 16.07
CA PHE A 144 8.03 14.31 14.69
C PHE A 144 7.02 15.45 14.49
N SER A 145 7.40 16.46 13.71
CA SER A 145 6.51 17.56 13.34
C SER A 145 5.49 17.13 12.28
N ARG A 146 4.35 17.82 12.22
CA ARG A 146 3.32 17.60 11.18
C ARG A 146 3.88 17.74 9.77
N GLN A 147 4.80 18.69 9.57
CA GLN A 147 5.42 18.92 8.27
C GLN A 147 6.33 17.75 7.85
N GLU A 148 7.09 17.19 8.78
CA GLU A 148 7.92 16.00 8.52
C GLU A 148 7.05 14.77 8.21
N ILE A 149 5.96 14.57 8.97
CA ILE A 149 5.03 13.47 8.73
C ILE A 149 4.38 13.60 7.36
N ALA A 150 3.83 14.78 7.00
CA ALA A 150 3.23 15.00 5.68
C ALA A 150 4.24 14.79 4.54
N ARG A 151 5.51 15.18 4.75
CA ARG A 151 6.56 15.01 3.75
C ARG A 151 6.97 13.55 3.58
N ASN A 152 6.98 12.73 4.63
CA ASN A 152 7.64 11.43 4.62
C ASN A 152 6.68 10.23 4.74
N LEU A 153 5.54 10.37 5.42
CA LEU A 153 4.59 9.28 5.64
C LEU A 153 3.60 9.18 4.46
N LYS A 154 3.85 8.24 3.55
CA LYS A 154 2.99 7.94 2.40
C LYS A 154 2.03 6.81 2.73
N VAL A 155 2.59 5.65 3.05
CA VAL A 155 1.85 4.44 3.37
C VAL A 155 2.45 3.89 4.67
N PRO A 156 1.71 3.90 5.78
CA PRO A 156 2.21 3.40 7.04
C PRO A 156 2.38 1.88 7.02
N VAL A 157 3.46 1.42 7.62
CA VAL A 157 3.73 0.03 7.96
C VAL A 157 4.07 0.00 9.44
N PHE A 158 3.31 -0.77 10.21
CA PHE A 158 3.45 -0.91 11.64
C PHE A 158 4.26 -2.15 12.01
N LEU A 159 5.01 -2.03 13.09
CA LEU A 159 5.78 -3.11 13.71
C LEU A 159 5.94 -2.83 15.20
N THR A 160 6.57 -3.74 15.94
CA THR A 160 6.89 -3.53 17.36
C THR A 160 8.38 -3.57 17.65
N HIS A 161 8.76 -3.01 18.80
CA HIS A 161 10.06 -3.23 19.43
C HIS A 161 9.88 -3.73 20.88
N PRO A 162 10.33 -4.96 21.25
CA PRO A 162 10.93 -5.97 20.37
C PRO A 162 9.96 -6.47 19.27
N PRO A 163 10.47 -7.02 18.15
CA PRO A 163 9.62 -7.46 17.05
C PRO A 163 8.75 -8.67 17.44
N ILE A 164 7.55 -8.73 16.87
CA ILE A 164 6.70 -9.92 16.91
C ILE A 164 7.02 -10.79 15.70
N SER A 165 7.33 -12.06 15.97
CA SER A 165 7.50 -13.08 14.94
C SER A 165 6.23 -13.92 14.82
N ILE A 166 5.79 -14.16 13.59
CA ILE A 166 4.65 -15.01 13.24
C ILE A 166 5.14 -16.02 12.21
N THR A 167 4.64 -17.26 12.24
CA THR A 167 4.87 -18.22 11.15
C THR A 167 3.85 -17.97 10.05
N PRO A 168 4.24 -17.43 8.87
CA PRO A 168 3.30 -17.24 7.77
C PRO A 168 2.66 -18.57 7.34
N PRO A 169 1.39 -18.57 6.89
CA PRO A 169 0.76 -19.76 6.33
C PRO A 169 1.60 -20.39 5.21
N GLY A 170 1.76 -21.72 5.23
CA GLY A 170 2.53 -22.45 4.22
C GLY A 170 4.05 -22.38 4.40
N THR A 171 4.53 -21.86 5.53
CA THR A 171 5.96 -21.83 5.88
C THR A 171 6.21 -22.54 7.21
N GLU A 172 7.46 -22.97 7.44
CA GLU A 172 7.86 -23.67 8.67
C GLU A 172 8.56 -22.74 9.70
N GLU A 173 9.00 -21.57 9.25
CA GLU A 173 9.84 -20.66 10.04
C GLU A 173 9.07 -19.40 10.43
N ALA A 174 9.27 -18.95 11.68
CA ALA A 174 8.72 -17.70 12.17
C ALA A 174 9.50 -16.51 11.58
N LYS A 175 8.78 -15.54 11.01
CA LYS A 175 9.31 -14.32 10.41
C LYS A 175 8.80 -13.10 11.15
N ILE A 176 9.58 -12.01 11.15
CA ILE A 176 9.17 -10.73 11.72
C ILE A 176 8.02 -10.16 10.90
N ALA A 177 6.91 -9.89 11.56
CA ALA A 177 5.68 -9.43 10.93
C ALA A 177 5.65 -7.90 10.77
N LEU A 178 5.34 -7.44 9.57
CA LEU A 178 5.08 -6.04 9.22
C LEU A 178 3.60 -5.87 8.86
N PHE A 179 2.90 -4.90 9.44
CA PHE A 179 1.45 -4.77 9.30
C PHE A 179 1.06 -3.49 8.58
N PHE A 180 0.12 -3.54 7.64
CA PHE A 180 -0.49 -2.34 7.07
C PHE A 180 -1.67 -1.82 7.88
N ASN A 181 -2.35 -2.71 8.62
CA ASN A 181 -3.45 -2.36 9.51
C ASN A 181 -2.99 -2.36 10.98
N TYR A 182 -3.22 -1.26 11.69
CA TYR A 182 -2.83 -1.12 13.10
C TYR A 182 -3.64 -2.04 14.01
N SER A 183 -4.90 -2.28 13.68
CA SER A 183 -5.77 -3.28 14.35
C SER A 183 -5.11 -4.66 14.39
N GLN A 184 -4.49 -5.10 13.30
CA GLN A 184 -3.81 -6.38 13.20
C GLN A 184 -2.54 -6.42 14.06
N LEU A 185 -1.77 -5.32 14.11
CA LEU A 185 -0.63 -5.22 15.05
C LEU A 185 -1.11 -5.39 16.49
N GLN A 186 -2.19 -4.71 16.90
CA GLN A 186 -2.72 -4.82 18.26
C GLN A 186 -3.22 -6.23 18.58
N GLN A 187 -3.86 -6.91 17.62
CA GLN A 187 -4.27 -8.31 17.77
C GLN A 187 -3.05 -9.23 17.95
N ALA A 188 -2.00 -9.04 17.14
CA ALA A 188 -0.76 -9.79 17.27
C ALA A 188 -0.11 -9.59 18.65
N LYS A 189 -0.10 -8.35 19.16
CA LYS A 189 0.39 -8.06 20.52
C LYS A 189 -0.40 -8.80 21.60
N GLN A 190 -1.73 -8.79 21.50
CA GLN A 190 -2.61 -9.47 22.46
C GLN A 190 -2.44 -11.00 22.44
N ALA A 191 -2.05 -11.56 21.29
CA ALA A 191 -1.78 -12.99 21.14
C ALA A 191 -0.46 -13.44 21.79
N VAL A 192 0.44 -12.52 22.15
CA VAL A 192 1.72 -12.80 22.82
C VAL A 192 1.57 -12.51 24.32
N PRO A 193 1.50 -13.54 25.19
CA PRO A 193 1.30 -13.32 26.63
C PRO A 193 2.42 -12.49 27.26
N GLY A 194 2.05 -11.42 27.96
CA GLY A 194 3.01 -10.55 28.66
C GLY A 194 3.87 -9.68 27.73
N PHE A 195 3.45 -9.44 26.49
CA PHE A 195 4.20 -8.60 25.56
C PHE A 195 4.18 -7.12 25.99
N GLU A 196 5.35 -6.57 26.34
CA GLU A 196 5.53 -5.17 26.76
C GLU A 196 6.26 -4.31 25.71
N GLY A 197 6.09 -4.62 24.42
CA GLY A 197 6.75 -3.89 23.34
C GLY A 197 6.04 -2.60 22.91
N GLU A 198 6.84 -1.66 22.40
CA GLU A 198 6.39 -0.40 21.81
C GLU A 198 5.92 -0.59 20.36
N ASP A 199 4.96 0.22 19.93
CA ASP A 199 4.53 0.28 18.53
C ASP A 199 5.44 1.24 17.76
N LYS A 200 5.87 0.85 16.56
CA LYS A 200 6.69 1.65 15.65
C LYS A 200 6.00 1.79 14.30
N VAL A 201 6.37 2.84 13.58
CA VAL A 201 5.83 3.17 12.26
C VAL A 201 6.97 3.39 11.28
N LEU A 202 6.87 2.75 10.13
CA LEU A 202 7.71 2.97 8.97
C LEU A 202 6.85 3.44 7.80
N ASN A 203 7.43 4.21 6.88
CA ASN A 203 6.85 4.36 5.55
C ASN A 203 7.13 3.08 4.73
N LEU A 204 6.26 2.71 3.80
CA LEU A 204 6.41 1.51 2.96
C LEU A 204 7.78 1.41 2.28
N THR A 205 8.33 2.51 1.77
CA THR A 205 9.68 2.51 1.17
C THR A 205 10.76 2.12 2.19
N GLN A 206 10.64 2.57 3.45
CA GLN A 206 11.56 2.17 4.50
C GLN A 206 11.38 0.70 4.87
N ALA A 207 10.15 0.20 4.92
CA ALA A 207 9.87 -1.22 5.15
C ALA A 207 10.47 -2.09 4.04
N LEU A 208 10.29 -1.74 2.76
CA LEU A 208 10.93 -2.45 1.64
C LEU A 208 12.45 -2.41 1.71
N ASN A 209 13.04 -1.28 2.14
CA ASN A 209 14.48 -1.20 2.33
C ASN A 209 14.98 -2.17 3.42
N LEU A 210 14.21 -2.40 4.49
CA LEU A 210 14.56 -3.42 5.49
C LEU A 210 14.62 -4.81 4.83
N LEU A 211 13.61 -5.16 4.02
CA LEU A 211 13.59 -6.46 3.32
C LEU A 211 14.79 -6.65 2.39
N VAL A 212 15.22 -5.61 1.68
CA VAL A 212 16.32 -5.71 0.70
C VAL A 212 17.70 -5.73 1.37
N GLN A 213 17.84 -5.18 2.57
CA GLN A 213 19.11 -5.07 3.29
C GLN A 213 19.46 -6.32 4.11
N GLU A 214 18.52 -7.23 4.34
CA GLU A 214 18.67 -8.37 5.24
C GLU A 214 19.09 -9.62 4.49
N GLU A 215 20.25 -10.21 4.88
CA GLU A 215 20.89 -11.41 4.30
C GLU A 215 19.97 -12.64 4.23
N GLU A 216 19.02 -12.72 5.16
CA GLU A 216 18.05 -13.80 5.27
C GLU A 216 16.63 -13.29 5.05
N ASP A 217 15.73 -14.19 4.62
CA ASP A 217 14.31 -13.87 4.48
C ASP A 217 13.58 -13.81 5.83
N THR A 218 13.94 -12.81 6.63
CA THR A 218 13.49 -12.64 8.02
C THR A 218 12.16 -11.89 8.14
N TYR A 219 11.78 -11.11 7.13
CA TYR A 219 10.60 -10.23 7.18
C TYR A 219 9.49 -10.66 6.23
N PHE A 220 8.24 -10.46 6.66
CA PHE A 220 7.09 -10.59 5.78
C PHE A 220 6.04 -9.52 6.08
N PHE A 221 5.25 -9.19 5.06
CA PHE A 221 4.06 -8.38 5.23
C PHE A 221 2.87 -9.26 5.63
N PHE A 222 2.19 -8.88 6.70
CA PHE A 222 0.95 -9.53 7.11
C PHE A 222 -0.18 -9.14 6.14
N PRO A 223 -1.02 -10.08 5.68
CA PRO A 223 -2.10 -9.80 4.73
C PRO A 223 -3.05 -8.71 5.21
N THR A 224 -3.41 -7.77 4.33
CA THR A 224 -4.36 -6.71 4.67
C THR A 224 -5.74 -7.28 4.99
N GLU A 225 -6.51 -6.58 5.84
CA GLU A 225 -7.88 -6.99 6.19
C GLU A 225 -8.76 -7.22 4.95
N ASP A 226 -8.65 -6.38 3.93
CA ASP A 226 -9.44 -6.51 2.70
C ASP A 226 -9.02 -7.71 1.84
N LEU A 227 -7.74 -8.09 1.86
CA LEU A 227 -7.31 -9.33 1.23
C LEU A 227 -7.86 -10.55 1.98
N ILE A 228 -7.80 -10.54 3.31
CA ILE A 228 -8.35 -11.62 4.16
C ILE A 228 -9.85 -11.79 3.89
N LYS A 229 -10.63 -10.70 3.87
CA LYS A 229 -12.06 -10.74 3.54
C LYS A 229 -12.32 -11.32 2.15
N THR A 230 -11.46 -11.00 1.17
CA THR A 230 -11.58 -11.55 -0.19
C THR A 230 -11.40 -13.06 -0.20
N PHE A 231 -10.39 -13.58 0.52
CA PHE A 231 -10.19 -15.02 0.64
C PHE A 231 -11.34 -15.72 1.37
N GLN A 232 -11.89 -15.11 2.42
CA GLN A 232 -13.04 -15.65 3.16
C GLN A 232 -14.28 -15.75 2.26
N ALA A 233 -14.62 -14.67 1.54
CA ALA A 233 -15.77 -14.67 0.63
C ALA A 233 -15.64 -15.69 -0.51
N GLN A 234 -14.43 -15.92 -1.02
CA GLN A 234 -14.18 -16.94 -2.05
C GLN A 234 -14.35 -18.37 -1.49
N GLN A 235 -13.91 -18.62 -0.26
CA GLN A 235 -14.08 -19.92 0.39
C GLN A 235 -15.56 -20.21 0.70
N GLU A 236 -16.30 -19.22 1.17
CA GLU A 236 -17.75 -19.32 1.41
C GLU A 236 -18.49 -19.63 0.11
N ALA A 237 -18.22 -18.89 -0.97
CA ALA A 237 -18.84 -19.12 -2.28
C ALA A 237 -18.49 -20.51 -2.87
N ALA A 238 -17.27 -21.01 -2.65
CA ALA A 238 -16.86 -22.35 -3.08
C ALA A 238 -17.56 -23.46 -2.29
N GLN A 239 -17.81 -23.25 -0.99
CA GLN A 239 -18.55 -24.21 -0.16
C GLN A 239 -20.06 -24.21 -0.45
N GLU A 240 -20.63 -23.09 -0.87
CA GLU A 240 -22.04 -23.02 -1.30
C GLU A 240 -22.28 -23.59 -2.72
N SER A 241 -21.23 -23.80 -3.52
CA SER A 241 -21.32 -24.30 -4.90
C SER A 241 -20.97 -25.78 -5.06
N ASP A 242 -20.65 -26.50 -3.98
CA ASP A 242 -20.53 -27.96 -3.92
C ASP A 242 -21.80 -28.59 -3.28
N PRO A 243 -22.75 -29.13 -4.08
CA PRO A 243 -23.95 -29.81 -3.58
C PRO A 243 -23.73 -31.23 -3.06
#